data_AF-A0A2E5PX06-F1
#
_entry.id   AF-A0A2E5PX06-F1
#
_cell.length_a   1.000
_cell.length_b   1.000
_cell.length_c   1.000
_cell.angle_alpha   90.00
_cell.angle_beta   90.00
_cell.angle_gamma   90.00
#
_symmetry.space_group_name_H-M   'P 1'
#
loop_
_entity.id
_entity.type
_entity.pdbx_description
1 polymer ?
#
loop_
_entity_poly.entity_id
_entity_poly.type
_entity_poly.pdbx_seq_one_letter_code
_entity_poly.pdbx_strand_id
1 'polypeptide(L)'
;MHRYLILIWFLMIFEHLVASCPSYNRKDYPHWIDLDKDCQDTRQEILVEENLGEILFKSSKNCRVMQGRWFDSFTAREFTDPRQLDVDHLVPLKEAHQSGAFAWSPSKRRAFANDLKNSDHLIAVASSANRSKGAKDPAEWLPPNQKYWRDYATSWTQVKIRWGLTADQAELKTLKKILGHDAELPDSSPEKNCKKVVRTKKQKILLTKIPFSCGKKRFCKEMKSCEEALFHLNECKRKNLDRNKDGVPCEKLCGENIQKG
;
A
#
# COMPACT_ATOMS: atom_id res chain seq x y z
N MET A 1 21.51 -42.86 -31.53
CA MET A 1 20.89 -41.53 -31.43
C MET A 1 19.78 -41.49 -30.37
N HIS A 2 20.07 -41.79 -29.08
CA HIS A 2 19.04 -41.87 -28.02
C HIS A 2 19.55 -41.37 -26.64
N ARG A 3 20.65 -40.61 -26.59
CA ARG A 3 21.27 -40.17 -25.33
C ARG A 3 21.15 -38.67 -25.01
N TYR A 4 20.52 -37.87 -25.88
CA TYR A 4 20.37 -36.42 -25.68
C TYR A 4 18.96 -35.94 -25.34
N LEU A 5 17.95 -36.83 -25.33
CA LEU A 5 16.54 -36.46 -25.09
C LEU A 5 16.14 -36.42 -23.60
N ILE A 6 16.95 -36.96 -22.69
CA ILE A 6 16.61 -37.04 -21.26
C ILE A 6 17.08 -35.81 -20.48
N LEU A 7 18.05 -35.02 -21.00
CA LEU A 7 18.54 -33.82 -20.32
C LEU A 7 17.66 -32.57 -20.51
N ILE A 8 16.75 -32.55 -21.49
CA ILE A 8 15.85 -31.40 -21.71
C ILE A 8 14.58 -31.51 -20.84
N TRP A 9 14.24 -32.70 -20.36
CA TRP A 9 13.08 -32.91 -19.48
C TRP A 9 13.33 -32.59 -18.00
N PHE A 10 14.60 -32.41 -17.60
CA PHE A 10 14.96 -32.06 -16.23
C PHE A 10 15.11 -30.55 -15.98
N LEU A 11 14.99 -29.73 -17.04
CA LEU A 11 15.16 -28.28 -17.01
C LEU A 11 13.84 -27.48 -17.11
N MET A 12 12.68 -28.12 -17.00
CA MET A 12 11.36 -27.48 -16.98
C MET A 12 10.53 -27.79 -15.72
N ILE A 13 11.15 -27.84 -14.53
CA ILE A 13 10.40 -27.87 -13.25
C ILE A 13 10.93 -26.80 -12.28
N PHE A 14 11.34 -25.64 -12.80
CA PHE A 14 11.55 -24.43 -12.01
C PHE A 14 10.46 -23.40 -12.35
N GLU A 15 9.20 -23.82 -12.33
CA GLU A 15 8.07 -22.89 -12.46
C GLU A 15 7.31 -22.76 -11.14
N HIS A 16 7.40 -21.54 -10.61
CA HIS A 16 6.43 -20.88 -9.75
C HIS A 16 6.26 -21.45 -8.33
N LEU A 17 7.23 -21.16 -7.46
CA LEU A 17 6.89 -20.75 -6.09
C LEU A 17 6.07 -19.46 -6.18
N VAL A 18 4.76 -19.59 -6.37
CA VAL A 18 3.84 -18.46 -6.22
C VAL A 18 3.88 -18.09 -4.75
N ALA A 19 4.67 -17.08 -4.40
CA ALA A 19 4.66 -16.48 -3.08
C ALA A 19 3.24 -15.94 -2.83
N SER A 20 2.45 -16.67 -2.04
CA SER A 20 1.14 -16.19 -1.64
C SER A 20 1.34 -15.04 -0.68
N CYS A 21 0.88 -13.86 -1.05
CA CYS A 21 0.92 -12.71 -0.16
C CYS A 21 -0.16 -12.89 0.94
N PRO A 22 0.05 -12.35 2.14
CA PRO A 22 -0.97 -12.35 3.18
C PRO A 22 -2.25 -11.66 2.69
N SER A 23 -3.38 -11.97 3.31
CA SER A 23 -4.63 -11.27 3.00
C SER A 23 -4.54 -9.83 3.49
N TYR A 24 -4.99 -8.88 2.66
CA TYR A 24 -5.08 -7.48 3.05
C TYR A 24 -5.90 -7.29 4.32
N ASN A 25 -5.33 -6.56 5.27
CA ASN A 25 -6.02 -6.06 6.45
C ASN A 25 -5.76 -4.56 6.58
N ARG A 26 -6.85 -3.77 6.57
CA ARG A 26 -6.77 -2.30 6.67
C ARG A 26 -6.04 -1.82 7.93
N LYS A 27 -6.07 -2.60 9.01
CA LYS A 27 -5.39 -2.27 10.28
C LYS A 27 -3.86 -2.29 10.16
N ASP A 28 -3.31 -2.92 9.13
CA ASP A 28 -1.87 -2.97 8.88
C ASP A 28 -1.32 -1.65 8.31
N TYR A 29 -2.22 -0.74 7.95
CA TYR A 29 -1.96 0.60 7.44
C TYR A 29 -2.60 1.65 8.36
N PRO A 30 -1.97 2.00 9.49
CA PRO A 30 -2.46 3.08 10.34
C PRO A 30 -2.52 4.38 9.53
N HIS A 31 -3.71 4.96 9.39
CA HIS A 31 -4.01 6.16 8.59
C HIS A 31 -4.88 7.12 9.40
N TRP A 32 -4.90 8.39 9.01
CA TRP A 32 -5.52 9.49 9.75
C TRP A 32 -4.86 9.67 11.12
N ILE A 33 -3.55 9.85 11.09
CA ILE A 33 -2.76 10.18 12.26
C ILE A 33 -2.57 11.69 12.34
N ASP A 34 -2.39 12.18 13.55
CA ASP A 34 -1.87 13.52 13.81
C ASP A 34 -0.34 13.38 13.98
N LEU A 35 0.42 13.76 12.95
CA LEU A 35 1.87 13.50 12.88
C LEU A 35 2.69 14.55 13.63
N ASP A 36 2.30 15.81 13.52
CA ASP A 36 2.97 16.96 14.13
C ASP A 36 2.36 17.37 15.48
N LYS A 37 1.26 16.73 15.88
CA LYS A 37 0.56 16.89 17.16
C LYS A 37 -0.12 18.25 17.31
N ASP A 38 -0.57 18.81 16.20
CA ASP A 38 -1.27 20.09 16.18
C ASP A 38 -2.79 19.95 16.44
N CYS A 39 -3.32 18.72 16.53
CA CYS A 39 -4.71 18.27 16.63
C CYS A 39 -5.45 17.93 15.31
N GLN A 40 -4.83 18.16 14.16
CA GLN A 40 -5.32 17.79 12.85
C GLN A 40 -4.78 16.41 12.47
N ASP A 41 -5.69 15.51 12.09
CA ASP A 41 -5.25 14.25 11.48
C ASP A 41 -4.95 14.48 10.00
N THR A 42 -4.25 13.53 9.36
CA THR A 42 -3.91 13.59 7.92
C THR A 42 -5.11 13.94 7.02
N ARG A 43 -6.35 13.60 7.41
CA ARG A 43 -7.53 14.00 6.63
C ARG A 43 -7.79 15.51 6.77
N GLN A 44 -7.72 16.05 7.98
CA GLN A 44 -7.87 17.49 8.17
C GLN A 44 -6.76 18.25 7.45
N GLU A 45 -5.52 17.76 7.50
CA GLU A 45 -4.39 18.35 6.76
C GLU A 45 -4.69 18.51 5.28
N ILE A 46 -5.12 17.44 4.60
CA ILE A 46 -5.46 17.50 3.17
C ILE A 46 -6.64 18.43 2.90
N LEU A 47 -7.65 18.46 3.77
CA LEU A 47 -8.77 19.39 3.60
C LEU A 47 -8.32 20.86 3.73
N VAL A 48 -7.35 21.16 4.59
CA VAL A 48 -6.78 22.50 4.71
C VAL A 48 -5.89 22.83 3.52
N GLU A 49 -5.02 21.91 3.12
CA GLU A 49 -4.06 22.08 2.02
C GLU A 49 -4.75 22.33 0.68
N GLU A 50 -5.78 21.54 0.35
CA GLU A 50 -6.47 21.63 -0.95
C GLU A 50 -7.60 22.67 -1.00
N ASN A 51 -7.85 23.37 0.11
CA ASN A 51 -8.90 24.37 0.14
C ASN A 51 -8.52 25.59 -0.72
N LEU A 52 -9.40 25.95 -1.65
CA LEU A 52 -9.20 27.02 -2.62
C LEU A 52 -9.76 28.37 -2.16
N GLY A 53 -10.39 28.45 -0.98
CA GLY A 53 -11.16 29.63 -0.56
C GLY A 53 -11.02 29.98 0.93
N GLU A 54 -12.03 30.63 1.50
CA GLU A 54 -12.11 30.82 2.94
C GLU A 54 -12.45 29.48 3.62
N ILE A 55 -11.72 29.16 4.69
CA ILE A 55 -11.91 27.94 5.47
C ILE A 55 -12.44 28.29 6.86
N LEU A 56 -13.49 27.58 7.28
CA LEU A 56 -14.08 27.73 8.61
C LEU A 56 -13.88 26.46 9.41
N PHE A 57 -13.53 26.60 10.68
CA PHE A 57 -13.35 25.50 11.61
C PHE A 57 -14.47 25.43 12.63
N LYS A 58 -14.71 24.24 13.21
CA LYS A 58 -15.75 24.05 14.24
C LYS A 58 -15.48 24.80 15.54
N SER A 59 -14.24 25.21 15.79
CA SER A 59 -13.82 25.95 16.98
C SER A 59 -12.54 26.71 16.69
N SER A 60 -12.16 27.63 17.58
CA SER A 60 -10.91 28.39 17.50
C SER A 60 -9.63 27.55 17.62
N LYS A 61 -9.73 26.26 17.97
CA LYS A 61 -8.59 25.33 17.97
C LYS A 61 -8.20 24.84 16.58
N ASN A 62 -9.01 25.13 15.55
CA ASN A 62 -8.77 24.73 14.16
C ASN A 62 -8.58 23.21 13.90
N CYS A 63 -8.87 22.33 14.86
CA CYS A 63 -8.71 20.88 14.68
C CYS A 63 -9.65 20.23 13.67
N ARG A 64 -10.76 20.88 13.30
CA ARG A 64 -11.77 20.28 12.41
C ARG A 64 -12.38 21.29 11.48
N VAL A 65 -12.18 21.05 10.19
CA VAL A 65 -12.79 21.80 9.10
C VAL A 65 -14.32 21.64 9.16
N MET A 66 -15.01 22.77 9.16
CA MET A 66 -16.47 22.87 9.13
C MET A 66 -16.98 23.22 7.73
N GLN A 67 -16.26 24.09 7.02
CA GLN A 67 -16.62 24.56 5.68
C GLN A 67 -15.35 25.01 4.95
N GLY A 68 -15.36 24.94 3.63
CA GLY A 68 -14.28 25.43 2.77
C GLY A 68 -14.75 25.49 1.32
N ARG A 69 -13.82 25.47 0.37
CA ARG A 69 -14.09 25.30 -1.06
C ARG A 69 -13.06 24.36 -1.68
N TRP A 70 -13.50 23.25 -2.25
CA TRP A 70 -12.66 22.26 -2.92
C TRP A 70 -13.15 22.01 -4.33
N PHE A 71 -12.21 21.82 -5.25
CA PHE A 71 -12.49 21.35 -6.61
C PHE A 71 -12.12 19.87 -6.71
N ASP A 72 -13.12 19.01 -6.89
CA ASP A 72 -12.92 17.57 -7.02
C ASP A 72 -12.47 17.20 -8.45
N SER A 73 -11.19 16.86 -8.59
CA SER A 73 -10.61 16.43 -9.86
C SER A 73 -11.28 15.19 -10.45
N PHE A 74 -11.87 14.30 -9.63
CA PHE A 74 -12.50 13.08 -10.14
C PHE A 74 -13.80 13.35 -10.88
N THR A 75 -14.60 14.30 -10.41
CA THR A 75 -15.92 14.61 -11.01
C THR A 75 -16.02 15.98 -11.66
N ALA A 76 -14.98 16.82 -11.56
CA ALA A 76 -14.96 18.22 -11.98
C ALA A 76 -16.07 19.06 -11.33
N ARG A 77 -16.36 18.80 -10.05
CA ARG A 77 -17.39 19.51 -9.28
C ARG A 77 -16.77 20.23 -8.09
N GLU A 78 -17.38 21.34 -7.71
CA GLU A 78 -17.01 22.04 -6.49
C GLU A 78 -17.84 21.56 -5.29
N PHE A 79 -17.20 21.58 -4.13
CA PHE A 79 -17.81 21.23 -2.86
C PHE A 79 -17.45 22.27 -1.80
N THR A 80 -18.40 22.56 -0.92
CA THR A 80 -18.19 23.45 0.24
C THR A 80 -18.39 22.78 1.59
N ASP A 81 -19.03 21.60 1.59
CA ASP A 81 -19.24 20.79 2.78
C ASP A 81 -18.21 19.64 2.80
N PRO A 82 -17.25 19.64 3.75
CA PRO A 82 -16.22 18.60 3.83
C PRO A 82 -16.80 17.20 4.09
N ARG A 83 -18.07 17.07 4.51
CA ARG A 83 -18.74 15.77 4.67
C ARG A 83 -19.08 15.10 3.33
N GLN A 84 -19.07 15.85 2.23
CA GLN A 84 -19.31 15.31 0.89
C GLN A 84 -18.03 14.75 0.25
N LEU A 85 -16.86 15.04 0.86
CA LEU A 85 -15.54 14.64 0.38
C LEU A 85 -14.99 13.49 1.22
N ASP A 86 -14.37 12.52 0.56
CA ASP A 86 -13.46 11.55 1.20
C ASP A 86 -12.02 11.95 0.80
N VAL A 87 -11.02 11.72 1.67
CA VAL A 87 -9.60 11.80 1.26
C VAL A 87 -9.23 10.44 0.72
N ASP A 88 -8.94 10.38 -0.58
CA ASP A 88 -8.56 9.16 -1.30
C ASP A 88 -7.05 8.95 -1.25
N HIS A 89 -6.63 7.71 -1.04
CA HIS A 89 -5.28 7.28 -1.40
C HIS A 89 -5.29 7.03 -2.90
N LEU A 90 -4.60 7.89 -3.67
CA LEU A 90 -4.65 7.83 -5.13
C LEU A 90 -4.36 6.40 -5.61
N VAL A 91 -3.31 5.77 -5.06
CA VAL A 91 -3.13 4.30 -5.08
C VAL A 91 -3.74 3.72 -3.79
N PRO A 92 -4.88 2.99 -3.85
CA PRO A 92 -5.56 2.49 -2.65
C PRO A 92 -4.67 1.61 -1.77
N LEU A 93 -4.87 1.64 -0.44
CA LEU A 93 -4.08 0.82 0.50
C LEU A 93 -4.08 -0.68 0.18
N LYS A 94 -5.23 -1.20 -0.29
CA LYS A 94 -5.35 -2.60 -0.70
C LYS A 94 -4.62 -2.87 -2.02
N GLU A 95 -4.68 -1.93 -2.96
CA GLU A 95 -3.93 -2.01 -4.21
C GLU A 95 -2.42 -2.02 -3.93
N ALA A 96 -1.93 -1.04 -3.16
CA ALA A 96 -0.54 -1.01 -2.71
C ALA A 96 -0.12 -2.32 -2.02
N HIS A 97 -0.99 -2.91 -1.19
CA HIS A 97 -0.74 -4.22 -0.57
C HIS A 97 -0.49 -5.31 -1.61
N GLN A 98 -1.31 -5.39 -2.65
CA GLN A 98 -1.18 -6.37 -3.73
C GLN A 98 0.03 -6.08 -4.63
N SER A 99 0.42 -4.80 -4.73
CA SER A 99 1.58 -4.31 -5.48
C SER A 99 2.92 -4.37 -4.74
N GLY A 100 3.00 -5.07 -3.60
CA GLY A 100 4.25 -5.30 -2.88
C GLY A 100 4.31 -4.75 -1.46
N ALA A 101 3.39 -3.87 -1.06
CA ALA A 101 3.38 -3.31 0.29
C ALA A 101 3.07 -4.33 1.40
N PHE A 102 2.58 -5.53 1.04
CA PHE A 102 2.47 -6.64 2.00
C PHE A 102 3.81 -6.98 2.66
N ALA A 103 4.92 -6.80 1.93
CA ALA A 103 6.27 -7.09 2.40
C ALA A 103 6.89 -5.93 3.20
N TRP A 104 6.26 -4.76 3.23
CA TRP A 104 6.79 -3.60 3.93
C TRP A 104 6.73 -3.77 5.46
N SER A 105 7.67 -3.10 6.14
CA SER A 105 7.56 -2.89 7.57
C SER A 105 6.28 -2.12 7.91
N PRO A 106 5.72 -2.27 9.12
CA PRO A 106 4.53 -1.51 9.49
C PRO A 106 4.80 0.00 9.56
N SER A 107 6.02 0.42 9.87
CA SER A 107 6.45 1.83 9.78
C SER A 107 6.38 2.38 8.35
N LYS A 108 6.80 1.62 7.33
CA LYS A 108 6.70 2.02 5.92
C LYS A 108 5.24 2.04 5.45
N ARG A 109 4.40 1.08 5.89
CA ARG A 109 2.94 1.11 5.64
C ARG A 109 2.26 2.33 6.25
N ARG A 110 2.62 2.69 7.50
CA ARG A 110 2.14 3.92 8.16
C ARG A 110 2.62 5.17 7.41
N ALA A 111 3.86 5.19 6.94
CA ALA A 111 4.40 6.32 6.20
C ALA A 111 3.66 6.52 4.87
N PHE A 112 3.47 5.45 4.08
CA PHE A 112 2.66 5.47 2.86
C PHE A 112 1.26 6.02 3.15
N ALA A 113 0.57 5.42 4.12
CA ALA A 113 -0.80 5.76 4.46
C ALA A 113 -1.04 7.22 4.89
N ASN A 114 0.00 7.99 5.21
CA ASN A 114 -0.08 9.37 5.70
C ASN A 114 0.95 10.29 5.02
N ASP A 115 1.32 9.99 3.79
CA ASP A 115 2.33 10.76 3.07
C ASP A 115 1.75 12.09 2.57
N LEU A 116 2.08 13.16 3.29
CA LEU A 116 1.75 14.55 2.92
C LEU A 116 2.86 15.22 2.10
N LYS A 117 3.97 14.53 1.79
CA LYS A 117 5.11 15.15 1.08
C LYS A 117 4.92 15.21 -0.43
N ASN A 118 3.91 14.54 -0.95
CA ASN A 118 3.54 14.57 -2.36
C ASN A 118 2.03 14.82 -2.43
N SER A 119 1.67 15.97 -3.00
CA SER A 119 0.29 16.42 -3.24
C SER A 119 -0.55 15.41 -4.02
N ASP A 120 0.10 14.50 -4.75
CA ASP A 120 -0.55 13.52 -5.60
C ASP A 120 -0.84 12.19 -4.88
N HIS A 121 -0.39 12.03 -3.63
CA HIS A 121 -0.59 10.79 -2.89
C HIS A 121 -1.98 10.69 -2.23
N LEU A 122 -2.43 11.79 -1.63
CA LEU A 122 -3.71 11.92 -0.97
C LEU A 122 -4.48 13.08 -1.58
N ILE A 123 -5.75 12.87 -1.92
CA ILE A 123 -6.56 13.89 -2.60
C ILE A 123 -7.99 13.94 -2.03
N ALA A 124 -8.53 15.14 -1.80
CA ALA A 124 -9.93 15.30 -1.40
C ALA A 124 -10.84 15.24 -2.64
N VAL A 125 -11.67 14.20 -2.69
CA VAL A 125 -12.54 13.91 -3.84
C VAL A 125 -13.96 13.62 -3.41
N ALA A 126 -14.92 13.68 -4.34
CA ALA A 126 -16.30 13.33 -4.03
C ALA A 126 -16.38 11.93 -3.43
N SER A 127 -17.00 11.81 -2.25
CA SER A 127 -17.15 10.55 -1.52
C SER A 127 -17.79 9.45 -2.37
N SER A 128 -18.76 9.80 -3.22
CA SER A 128 -19.40 8.85 -4.15
C SER A 128 -18.43 8.31 -5.20
N ALA A 129 -17.56 9.16 -5.76
CA ALA A 129 -16.56 8.75 -6.75
C ALA A 129 -15.48 7.87 -6.10
N ASN A 130 -14.95 8.26 -4.94
CA ASN A 130 -13.98 7.46 -4.20
C ASN A 130 -14.54 6.07 -3.83
N ARG A 131 -15.79 6.01 -3.34
CA ARG A 131 -16.43 4.73 -3.01
C ARG A 131 -16.68 3.85 -4.24
N SER A 132 -16.95 4.47 -5.40
CA SER A 132 -17.06 3.78 -6.68
C SER A 132 -15.72 3.19 -7.12
N LYS A 133 -14.62 3.94 -6.97
CA LYS A 133 -13.25 3.47 -7.20
C LYS A 133 -12.92 2.28 -6.30
N GLY A 134 -13.02 2.45 -4.99
CA GLY A 134 -12.69 1.41 -4.01
C GLY A 134 -11.20 1.05 -4.05
N ALA A 135 -10.89 -0.21 -4.35
CA ALA A 135 -9.51 -0.71 -4.44
C ALA A 135 -9.07 -1.03 -5.87
N LYS A 136 -9.77 -0.47 -6.86
CA LYS A 136 -9.55 -0.74 -8.28
C LYS A 136 -8.33 0.01 -8.80
N ASP A 137 -7.59 -0.63 -9.68
CA ASP A 137 -6.49 -0.04 -10.45
C ASP A 137 -7.04 0.75 -11.69
N PRO A 138 -6.19 1.50 -12.41
CA PRO A 138 -6.55 2.23 -13.63
C PRO A 138 -7.18 1.38 -14.74
N ALA A 139 -6.95 0.07 -14.80
CA ALA A 139 -7.58 -0.81 -15.78
C ALA A 139 -9.02 -1.18 -15.40
N GLU A 140 -9.34 -1.16 -14.10
CA GLU A 140 -10.66 -1.46 -13.57
C GLU A 140 -11.52 -0.21 -13.33
N TRP A 141 -10.91 0.94 -13.09
CA TRP A 141 -11.60 2.20 -12.83
C TRP A 141 -10.75 3.42 -13.21
N LEU A 142 -11.39 4.39 -13.87
CA LEU A 142 -10.85 5.72 -14.10
C LEU A 142 -11.83 6.78 -13.61
N PRO A 143 -11.36 7.99 -13.25
CA PRO A 143 -12.24 9.07 -12.85
C PRO A 143 -13.30 9.39 -13.91
N PRO A 144 -14.56 9.70 -13.51
CA PRO A 144 -15.59 10.13 -14.46
C PRO A 144 -15.18 11.35 -15.30
N ASN A 145 -14.40 12.26 -14.74
CA ASN A 145 -13.83 13.39 -15.46
C ASN A 145 -12.68 12.93 -16.38
N GLN A 146 -12.98 12.75 -17.66
CA GLN A 146 -11.99 12.32 -18.66
C GLN A 146 -10.83 13.29 -18.87
N LYS A 147 -11.05 14.60 -18.64
CA LYS A 147 -9.98 15.61 -18.78
C LYS A 147 -8.85 15.38 -17.76
N TYR A 148 -9.16 14.74 -16.64
CA TYR A 148 -8.21 14.45 -15.57
C TYR A 148 -7.45 13.13 -15.76
N TRP A 149 -7.74 12.33 -16.79
CA TRP A 149 -7.14 10.99 -16.93
C TRP A 149 -5.62 11.00 -17.05
N ARG A 150 -5.05 11.97 -17.76
CA ARG A 150 -3.60 12.06 -17.95
C ARG A 150 -2.90 12.40 -16.63
N ASP A 151 -3.45 13.35 -15.88
CA ASP A 151 -2.93 13.75 -14.57
C ASP A 151 -3.07 12.59 -13.58
N TYR A 152 -4.26 11.97 -13.50
CA TYR A 152 -4.50 10.78 -12.69
C TYR A 152 -3.50 9.66 -12.97
N ALA A 153 -3.27 9.32 -14.24
CA ALA A 153 -2.33 8.27 -14.61
C ALA A 153 -0.86 8.65 -14.29
N THR A 154 -0.51 9.94 -14.42
CA THR A 154 0.84 10.44 -14.12
C THR A 154 1.11 10.37 -12.61
N SER A 155 0.19 10.90 -11.81
CA SER A 155 0.26 10.84 -10.35
C SER A 155 0.27 9.40 -9.85
N TRP A 156 -0.54 8.52 -10.46
CA TRP A 156 -0.57 7.10 -10.13
C TRP A 156 0.77 6.41 -10.37
N THR A 157 1.41 6.61 -11.55
CA THR A 157 2.73 6.03 -11.84
C THR A 157 3.80 6.58 -10.91
N GLN A 158 3.81 7.90 -10.66
CA GLN A 158 4.77 8.52 -9.75
C GLN A 158 4.67 7.99 -8.32
N VAL A 159 3.44 7.80 -7.80
CA VAL A 159 3.23 7.19 -6.48
C VAL A 159 3.76 5.76 -6.47
N LYS A 160 3.43 4.94 -7.48
CA LYS A 160 3.91 3.55 -7.52
C LYS A 160 5.45 3.48 -7.60
N ILE A 161 6.07 4.26 -8.49
CA ILE A 161 7.53 4.32 -8.66
C ILE A 161 8.21 4.77 -7.36
N ARG A 162 7.77 5.90 -6.77
CA ARG A 162 8.38 6.46 -5.55
C ARG A 162 8.36 5.47 -4.39
N TRP A 163 7.30 4.67 -4.28
CA TRP A 163 7.14 3.72 -3.18
C TRP A 163 7.69 2.31 -3.48
N GLY A 164 8.15 2.07 -4.71
CA GLY A 164 8.61 0.76 -5.17
C GLY A 164 7.48 -0.25 -5.23
N LEU A 165 6.29 0.19 -5.65
CA LEU A 165 5.14 -0.65 -5.95
C LEU A 165 5.19 -1.07 -7.42
N THR A 166 4.77 -2.30 -7.68
CA THR A 166 4.68 -2.84 -9.03
C THR A 166 3.35 -2.47 -9.71
N ALA A 167 3.16 -2.93 -10.94
CA ALA A 167 1.89 -2.88 -11.65
C ALA A 167 1.60 -4.14 -12.47
N ASP A 168 0.32 -4.51 -12.61
CA ASP A 168 -0.08 -5.66 -13.41
C ASP A 168 -0.14 -5.36 -14.92
N GLN A 169 -0.23 -6.41 -15.74
CA GLN A 169 -0.22 -6.23 -17.20
C GLN A 169 -1.41 -5.40 -17.73
N ALA A 170 -2.60 -5.55 -17.14
CA ALA A 170 -3.78 -4.80 -17.56
C ALA A 170 -3.66 -3.33 -17.16
N GLU A 171 -3.15 -3.09 -15.95
CA GLU A 171 -2.86 -1.76 -15.44
C GLU A 171 -1.81 -1.05 -16.30
N LEU A 172 -0.64 -1.67 -16.53
CA LEU A 172 0.43 -1.12 -17.37
C LEU A 172 -0.04 -0.81 -18.79
N LYS A 173 -0.88 -1.69 -19.37
CA LYS A 173 -1.48 -1.46 -20.68
C LYS A 173 -2.36 -0.19 -20.68
N THR A 174 -3.13 0.02 -19.62
CA THR A 174 -4.00 1.20 -19.50
C THR A 174 -3.18 2.47 -19.28
N LEU A 175 -2.21 2.43 -18.37
CA LEU A 175 -1.30 3.55 -18.11
C LEU A 175 -0.55 3.95 -19.38
N LYS A 176 0.02 2.99 -20.12
CA LYS A 176 0.70 3.24 -21.40
C LYS A 176 -0.24 3.83 -22.45
N LYS A 177 -1.50 3.40 -22.51
CA LYS A 177 -2.50 3.96 -23.43
C LYS A 177 -2.79 5.43 -23.13
N ILE A 178 -2.84 5.81 -21.86
CA ILE A 178 -3.14 7.18 -21.43
C ILE A 178 -1.92 8.09 -21.57
N LEU A 179 -0.76 7.64 -21.10
CA LEU A 179 0.44 8.46 -20.99
C LEU A 179 1.26 8.50 -22.29
N GLY A 180 1.20 7.44 -23.10
CA GLY A 180 1.99 7.28 -24.32
C GLY A 180 3.14 6.28 -24.15
N HIS A 181 3.88 6.06 -25.24
CA HIS A 181 4.89 5.00 -25.31
C HIS A 181 6.15 5.27 -24.49
N ASP A 182 6.52 6.55 -24.33
CA ASP A 182 7.76 7.01 -23.68
C ASP A 182 7.57 7.29 -22.18
N ALA A 183 6.38 7.03 -21.63
CA ALA A 183 6.10 7.25 -20.23
C ALA A 183 6.90 6.28 -19.34
N GLU A 184 7.46 6.82 -18.25
CA GLU A 184 8.01 6.01 -17.18
C GLU A 184 6.86 5.29 -16.44
N LEU A 185 6.98 3.97 -16.31
CA LEU A 185 5.96 3.12 -15.70
C LEU A 185 6.59 2.30 -14.56
N PRO A 186 5.82 1.95 -13.52
CA PRO A 186 6.29 1.05 -12.47
C PRO A 186 6.68 -0.33 -13.02
N ASP A 187 7.53 -1.03 -12.27
CA ASP A 187 7.95 -2.39 -12.61
C ASP A 187 6.75 -3.34 -12.74
N SER A 188 6.79 -4.21 -13.74
CA SER A 188 5.73 -5.18 -13.95
C SER A 188 5.81 -6.33 -12.95
N SER A 189 4.67 -6.67 -12.35
CA SER A 189 4.48 -7.87 -11.55
C SER A 189 3.09 -8.44 -11.82
N PRO A 190 2.88 -9.77 -11.77
CA PRO A 190 1.54 -10.32 -11.73
C PRO A 190 0.87 -9.98 -10.39
N GLU A 191 0.25 -8.80 -10.27
CA GLU A 191 -0.38 -8.32 -9.01
C GLU A 191 -1.63 -9.10 -8.59
N LYS A 192 -1.87 -10.22 -9.25
CA LYS A 192 -2.87 -11.24 -8.91
C LYS A 192 -2.27 -12.47 -8.22
N ASN A 193 -0.99 -12.48 -7.86
CA ASN A 193 -0.38 -13.59 -7.10
C ASN A 193 -0.78 -13.64 -5.61
N CYS A 194 -1.59 -12.69 -5.14
CA CYS A 194 -2.42 -12.85 -3.94
C CYS A 194 -3.63 -13.77 -4.19
N LYS A 195 -3.49 -14.89 -4.91
CA LYS A 195 -4.62 -15.83 -5.07
C LYS A 195 -4.93 -16.43 -3.70
N LYS A 196 -6.20 -16.38 -3.29
CA LYS A 196 -6.72 -17.22 -2.20
C LYS A 196 -6.23 -18.64 -2.44
N VAL A 197 -5.55 -19.23 -1.45
CA VAL A 197 -5.22 -20.65 -1.47
C VAL A 197 -6.52 -21.44 -1.66
N VAL A 198 -6.74 -21.97 -2.86
CA VAL A 198 -7.70 -23.06 -3.05
C VAL A 198 -7.04 -24.26 -2.38
N ARG A 199 -7.45 -24.57 -1.15
CA ARG A 199 -6.95 -25.73 -0.39
C ARG A 199 -7.28 -27.00 -1.18
N THR A 200 -6.37 -27.45 -2.01
CA THR A 200 -6.38 -28.83 -2.50
C THR A 200 -5.63 -29.69 -1.49
N LYS A 201 -6.16 -30.88 -1.18
CA LYS A 201 -5.61 -31.83 -0.18
C LYS A 201 -4.10 -32.10 -0.34
N LYS A 202 -3.54 -31.88 -1.53
CA LYS A 202 -2.13 -32.09 -1.90
C LYS A 202 -1.16 -31.05 -1.31
N GLN A 203 -1.61 -29.83 -0.98
CA GLN A 203 -0.75 -28.74 -0.47
C GLN A 203 -0.52 -28.75 1.05
N LYS A 204 -1.08 -29.71 1.79
CA LYS A 204 -0.80 -29.87 3.23
C LYS A 204 0.67 -30.24 3.52
N ILE A 205 1.43 -30.64 2.49
CA ILE A 205 2.79 -31.21 2.62
C ILE A 205 3.90 -30.16 2.40
N LEU A 206 3.62 -28.99 1.79
CA LEU A 206 4.65 -28.00 1.41
C LEU A 206 4.59 -26.67 2.20
N LEU A 207 3.74 -26.57 3.24
CA LEU A 207 3.70 -25.44 4.18
C LEU A 207 4.44 -25.73 5.50
N THR A 208 5.01 -26.93 5.63
CA THR A 208 5.76 -27.34 6.81
C THR A 208 7.25 -27.17 6.56
N LYS A 209 7.76 -25.95 6.77
CA LYS A 209 9.11 -25.66 7.30
C LYS A 209 9.36 -24.14 7.31
N ILE A 210 8.57 -23.39 8.08
CA ILE A 210 9.15 -22.21 8.72
C ILE A 210 10.05 -22.78 9.83
N PRO A 211 11.38 -22.53 9.83
CA PRO A 211 12.27 -23.13 10.83
C PRO A 211 12.09 -22.54 12.24
N PHE A 212 11.15 -21.61 12.41
CA PHE A 212 10.86 -20.93 13.65
C PHE A 212 9.64 -21.54 14.31
N SER A 213 9.70 -21.67 15.63
CA SER A 213 8.60 -22.14 16.45
C SER A 213 8.44 -21.21 17.64
N CYS A 214 7.23 -21.09 18.17
CA CYS A 214 6.98 -20.31 19.38
C CYS A 214 7.63 -20.98 20.60
N GLY A 215 8.94 -20.78 20.73
CA GLY A 215 9.75 -21.32 21.82
C GLY A 215 9.81 -20.39 23.04
N LYS A 216 10.81 -20.66 23.89
CA LYS A 216 11.08 -19.89 25.12
C LYS A 216 11.62 -18.48 24.87
N LYS A 217 12.07 -18.19 23.65
CA LYS A 217 12.60 -16.88 23.26
C LYS A 217 11.54 -15.79 23.44
N ARG A 218 11.87 -14.79 24.26
CA ARG A 218 11.00 -13.65 24.61
C ARG A 218 11.68 -12.32 24.38
N PHE A 219 13.00 -12.29 24.22
CA PHE A 219 13.77 -11.05 24.14
C PHE A 219 14.54 -10.95 22.82
N CYS A 220 14.78 -9.72 22.37
CA CYS A 220 15.47 -9.45 21.12
C CYS A 220 16.87 -10.05 21.04
N LYS A 221 17.60 -10.10 22.16
CA LYS A 221 18.92 -10.74 22.24
C LYS A 221 18.93 -12.24 21.90
N GLU A 222 17.77 -12.88 21.89
CA GLU A 222 17.63 -14.32 21.60
C GLU A 222 17.27 -14.58 20.13
N MET A 223 16.88 -13.54 19.39
CA MET A 223 16.50 -13.64 17.98
C MET A 223 17.75 -13.59 17.12
N LYS A 224 17.83 -14.51 16.16
CA LYS A 224 18.96 -14.68 15.24
C LYS A 224 18.81 -13.86 13.97
N SER A 225 17.60 -13.46 13.63
CA SER A 225 17.32 -12.64 12.44
C SER A 225 16.05 -11.81 12.61
N CYS A 226 15.86 -10.84 11.72
CA CYS A 226 14.65 -10.02 11.72
C CYS A 226 13.40 -10.85 11.37
N GLU A 227 13.53 -11.84 10.49
CA GLU A 227 12.44 -12.78 10.14
C GLU A 227 11.99 -13.61 11.35
N GLU A 228 12.94 -14.06 12.19
CA GLU A 228 12.62 -14.75 13.44
C GLU A 228 11.91 -13.80 14.42
N ALA A 229 12.41 -12.56 14.57
CA ALA A 229 11.81 -11.55 15.45
C ALA A 229 10.37 -11.20 15.01
N LEU A 230 10.13 -11.02 13.71
CA LEU A 230 8.81 -10.78 13.11
C LEU A 230 7.87 -11.96 13.32
N PHE A 231 8.34 -13.20 13.11
CA PHE A 231 7.55 -14.40 13.41
C PHE A 231 7.12 -14.43 14.88
N HIS A 232 8.03 -14.15 15.82
CA HIS A 232 7.70 -14.14 17.25
C HIS A 232 6.77 -12.99 17.66
N LEU A 233 6.88 -11.82 17.02
CA LEU A 233 5.96 -10.70 17.24
C LEU A 233 4.53 -11.04 16.77
N ASN A 234 4.41 -11.54 15.54
CA ASN A 234 3.12 -11.73 14.86
C ASN A 234 2.43 -13.05 15.25
N GLU A 235 3.14 -14.17 15.16
CA GLU A 235 2.57 -15.51 15.37
C GLU A 235 2.57 -15.90 16.86
N CYS A 236 3.63 -15.54 17.58
CA CYS A 236 3.79 -15.87 19.00
C CYS A 236 3.31 -14.77 19.95
N LYS A 237 2.77 -13.67 19.41
CA LYS A 237 2.19 -12.52 20.13
C LYS A 237 3.15 -11.88 21.16
N ARG A 238 4.46 -11.88 20.88
CA ARG A 238 5.51 -11.30 21.73
C ARG A 238 5.59 -9.79 21.54
N LYS A 239 4.57 -9.07 22.01
CA LYS A 239 4.47 -7.60 21.90
C LYS A 239 5.65 -6.85 22.50
N ASN A 240 6.35 -7.44 23.47
CA ASN A 240 7.51 -6.83 24.12
C ASN A 240 8.77 -6.78 23.23
N LEU A 241 8.75 -7.41 22.06
CA LEU A 241 9.81 -7.28 21.07
C LEU A 241 9.74 -5.95 20.30
N ASP A 242 8.56 -5.36 20.20
CA ASP A 242 8.29 -4.08 19.56
C ASP A 242 8.02 -3.02 20.64
N ARG A 243 9.09 -2.33 21.07
CA ARG A 243 9.03 -1.46 22.26
C ARG A 243 8.32 -0.15 21.96
N ASN A 244 8.54 0.41 20.78
CA ASN A 244 7.95 1.67 20.35
C ASN A 244 6.57 1.51 19.67
N LYS A 245 6.10 0.26 19.49
CA LYS A 245 4.80 -0.11 18.92
C LYS A 245 4.64 0.34 17.47
N ASP A 246 5.75 0.40 16.73
CA ASP A 246 5.75 0.73 15.31
C ASP A 246 5.61 -0.50 14.41
N GLY A 247 5.44 -1.69 15.02
CA GLY A 247 5.29 -2.98 14.36
C GLY A 247 6.62 -3.61 13.93
N VAL A 248 7.76 -2.99 14.22
CA VAL A 248 9.11 -3.52 13.96
C VAL A 248 9.68 -4.07 15.27
N PRO A 249 9.80 -5.40 15.42
CA PRO A 249 10.42 -5.96 16.61
C PRO A 249 11.93 -5.77 16.56
N CYS A 250 12.55 -5.59 17.71
CA CYS A 250 14.00 -5.65 17.87
C CYS A 250 14.73 -4.68 16.94
N GLU A 251 14.63 -3.40 17.27
CA GLU A 251 15.02 -2.26 16.43
C GLU A 251 16.50 -2.32 16.01
N LYS A 252 17.38 -2.90 16.85
CA LYS A 252 18.79 -3.14 16.49
C LYS A 252 19.02 -4.28 15.49
N LEU A 253 18.10 -5.23 15.41
CA LEU A 253 18.16 -6.37 14.47
C LEU A 253 17.38 -6.09 13.17
N CYS A 254 16.27 -5.35 13.27
CA CYS A 254 15.39 -5.07 12.14
C CYS A 254 15.52 -3.65 11.57
N GLY A 255 16.10 -2.71 12.32
CA GLY A 255 16.19 -1.29 11.93
C GLY A 255 17.40 -0.92 11.05
N GLU A 256 18.43 -1.76 10.98
CA GLU A 256 19.66 -1.45 10.22
C GLU A 256 19.52 -1.64 8.69
N ASN A 257 18.46 -2.30 8.21
CA ASN A 257 18.22 -2.52 6.78
C ASN A 257 17.36 -1.42 6.11
N ILE A 258 17.08 -0.30 6.80
CA ILE A 258 16.27 0.81 6.25
C ILE A 258 17.15 1.92 5.63
N GLN A 259 18.49 1.84 5.69
CA GLN A 259 19.39 2.89 5.15
C GLN A 259 20.26 2.49 3.96
N LYS A 260 20.08 1.32 3.36
CA LYS A 260 20.75 0.96 2.10
C LYS A 260 19.77 0.25 1.17
N GLY A 261 19.10 1.03 0.33
CA GLY A 261 18.14 0.56 -0.66
C GLY A 261 17.38 1.73 -1.23
#